data_AF-A0A356W0P8-F1
#
_entry.id   AF-A0A356W0P8-F1
#
_cell.length_a   1.000
_cell.length_b   1.000
_cell.length_c   1.000
_cell.angle_alpha   90.00
_cell.angle_beta   90.00
_cell.angle_gamma   90.00
#
_symmetry.space_group_name_H-M   'P 1'
#
loop_
_entity.id
_entity.type
_entity.pdbx_description
1 polymer ?
#
loop_
_entity_poly.entity_id
_entity_poly.type
_entity_poly.pdbx_seq_one_letter_code
_entity_poly.pdbx_strand_id
1 'polypeptide(L)'
;MGSREEFEQIYHQNISRAGSAELLKWLQTTDFFVAPASTKFHCACLGGLVKHSVSVYHVMREKHFDPKTDSEESFAICALLHDICKAQFYKKSTRNYKNEKTGVWEKRPYYTIEDS
;
A
#
# COMPACT_ATOMS: atom_id res chain seq x y z
N MET A 1 -2.64 -16.64 -1.00
CA MET A 1 -2.93 -15.57 -1.98
C MET A 1 -1.96 -14.43 -1.66
N GLY A 2 -1.36 -13.79 -2.67
CA GLY A 2 -0.54 -12.60 -2.41
C GLY A 2 -1.41 -11.37 -2.18
N SER A 3 -0.86 -10.34 -1.54
CA SER A 3 -1.63 -9.13 -1.21
C SER A 3 -2.14 -8.39 -2.45
N ARG A 4 -1.46 -8.51 -3.59
CA ARG A 4 -1.92 -7.94 -4.86
C ARG A 4 -3.17 -8.66 -5.36
N GLU A 5 -3.12 -9.98 -5.44
CA GLU A 5 -4.23 -10.79 -5.94
C GLU A 5 -5.47 -10.61 -5.05
N GLU A 6 -5.27 -10.54 -3.74
CA GLU A 6 -6.34 -10.27 -2.77
C GLU A 6 -6.93 -8.86 -2.93
N PHE A 7 -6.07 -7.84 -3.11
CA PHE A 7 -6.53 -6.48 -3.40
C PHE A 7 -7.40 -6.45 -4.67
N GLU A 8 -6.92 -7.02 -5.78
CA GLU A 8 -7.64 -7.03 -7.05
C GLU A 8 -8.97 -7.80 -6.93
N GLN A 9 -8.98 -8.91 -6.22
CA GLN A 9 -10.20 -9.67 -5.94
C GLN A 9 -11.22 -8.82 -5.17
N ILE A 10 -10.83 -8.21 -4.04
CA ILE A 10 -11.72 -7.37 -3.23
C ILE A 10 -12.23 -6.19 -4.05
N TYR A 11 -11.35 -5.54 -4.82
CA TYR A 11 -11.67 -4.42 -5.68
C TYR A 11 -12.75 -4.79 -6.69
N HIS A 12 -12.57 -5.88 -7.44
CA HIS A 12 -13.54 -6.35 -8.43
C HIS A 12 -14.86 -6.81 -7.82
N GLN A 13 -14.82 -7.39 -6.61
CA GLN A 13 -16.03 -7.87 -5.94
C GLN A 13 -16.90 -6.74 -5.39
N ASN A 14 -16.30 -5.65 -4.92
CA ASN A 14 -17.02 -4.63 -4.14
C ASN A 14 -17.10 -3.26 -4.82
N ILE A 15 -16.28 -2.97 -5.85
CA ILE A 15 -16.22 -1.65 -6.48
C ILE A 15 -16.71 -1.73 -7.92
N SER A 16 -17.88 -1.14 -8.18
CA SER A 16 -18.61 -1.23 -9.45
C SER A 16 -18.85 0.12 -10.13
N ARG A 17 -18.56 1.23 -9.44
CA ARG A 17 -18.78 2.58 -9.97
C ARG A 17 -17.96 2.87 -11.23
N ALA A 18 -18.50 3.75 -12.08
CA ALA A 18 -17.84 4.21 -13.30
C ALA A 18 -16.42 4.74 -13.03
N GLY A 19 -15.47 4.35 -13.88
CA GLY A 19 -14.05 4.70 -13.74
C GLY A 19 -13.23 3.75 -12.88
N SER A 20 -13.85 2.78 -12.18
CA SER A 20 -13.11 1.86 -11.29
C SER A 20 -12.15 0.94 -12.07
N ALA A 21 -12.58 0.42 -13.22
CA ALA A 21 -11.75 -0.42 -14.06
C ALA A 21 -10.53 0.33 -14.61
N GLU A 22 -10.73 1.57 -15.08
CA GLU A 22 -9.69 2.44 -15.58
C GLU A 22 -8.71 2.83 -14.48
N LEU A 23 -9.21 3.13 -13.28
CA LEU A 23 -8.38 3.46 -12.12
C LEU A 23 -7.52 2.27 -11.68
N LEU A 24 -8.11 1.07 -11.60
CA LEU A 24 -7.36 -0.14 -11.26
C LEU A 24 -6.28 -0.43 -12.31
N LYS A 25 -6.61 -0.29 -13.59
CA LYS A 25 -5.65 -0.43 -14.69
C LYS A 25 -4.51 0.58 -14.58
N TRP A 26 -4.80 1.84 -14.26
CA TRP A 26 -3.76 2.84 -13.98
C TRP A 26 -2.89 2.44 -12.80
N LEU A 27 -3.49 2.01 -11.69
CA LEU A 27 -2.77 1.61 -10.47
C LEU A 27 -1.78 0.47 -10.76
N GLN A 28 -2.15 -0.48 -11.62
CA GLN A 28 -1.29 -1.58 -12.08
C GLN A 28 -0.07 -1.12 -12.90
N THR A 29 -0.08 0.10 -13.43
CA THR A 29 1.09 0.69 -14.11
C THR A 29 2.03 1.43 -13.15
N THR A 30 1.59 1.68 -11.91
CA THR A 30 2.39 2.34 -10.87
C THR A 30 3.19 1.33 -10.04
N ASP A 31 3.95 1.83 -9.07
CA ASP A 31 4.64 0.99 -8.10
C ASP A 31 3.77 0.59 -6.89
N PHE A 32 2.49 0.95 -6.84
CA PHE A 32 1.63 0.77 -5.65
C PHE A 32 1.67 -0.65 -5.07
N PHE A 33 1.71 -1.67 -5.93
CA PHE A 33 1.73 -3.08 -5.55
C PHE A 33 3.09 -3.59 -5.06
N VAL A 34 4.16 -2.81 -5.24
CA VAL A 34 5.54 -3.17 -4.85
C VAL A 34 6.18 -2.15 -3.91
N ALA A 35 5.61 -0.95 -3.80
CA ALA A 35 6.07 0.12 -2.95
C ALA A 35 5.97 -0.26 -1.46
N PRO A 36 6.85 0.29 -0.60
CA PRO A 36 6.66 0.22 0.84
C PRO A 36 5.48 1.09 1.28
N ALA A 37 4.92 0.83 2.46
CA ALA A 37 3.90 1.72 3.06
C ALA A 37 4.52 2.89 3.82
N SER A 38 5.82 2.82 4.13
CA SER A 38 6.57 3.85 4.85
C SER A 38 8.07 3.72 4.62
N THR A 39 8.83 4.77 4.94
CA THR A 39 10.29 4.77 4.77
C THR A 39 11.03 4.03 5.89
N LYS A 40 10.43 3.95 7.09
CA LYS A 40 11.06 3.42 8.30
C LYS A 40 10.11 2.62 9.22
N PHE A 41 8.81 2.84 9.13
CA PHE A 41 7.82 2.32 10.07
C PHE A 41 7.14 1.05 9.55
N HIS A 42 5.84 0.90 9.79
CA HIS A 42 5.09 -0.27 9.38
C HIS A 42 5.16 -0.49 7.88
N CYS A 43 5.35 -1.76 7.51
CA CYS A 43 5.42 -2.22 6.13
C CYS A 43 6.44 -1.42 5.28
N ALA A 44 7.58 -1.03 5.89
CA ALA A 44 8.76 -0.51 5.20
C ALA A 44 9.52 -1.62 4.44
N CYS A 45 8.80 -2.38 3.62
CA CYS A 45 9.29 -3.53 2.85
C CYS A 45 8.64 -3.56 1.46
N LEU A 46 9.19 -4.38 0.56
CA LEU A 46 8.63 -4.55 -0.79
C LEU A 46 7.17 -5.06 -0.70
N GLY A 47 6.26 -4.43 -1.43
CA GLY A 47 4.83 -4.73 -1.42
C GLY A 47 4.12 -4.33 -0.12
N GLY A 48 4.78 -3.53 0.73
CA GLY A 48 4.24 -3.11 2.00
C GLY A 48 2.98 -2.25 1.88
N LEU A 49 2.88 -1.43 0.83
CA LEU A 49 1.75 -0.52 0.61
C LEU A 49 0.44 -1.30 0.36
N VAL A 50 0.42 -2.19 -0.64
CA VAL A 50 -0.77 -3.03 -0.91
C VAL A 50 -1.12 -3.93 0.29
N LYS A 51 -0.11 -4.50 0.97
CA LYS A 51 -0.33 -5.29 2.18
C LYS A 51 -1.01 -4.47 3.27
N HIS A 52 -0.62 -3.20 3.42
CA HIS A 52 -1.25 -2.29 4.37
C HIS A 52 -2.71 -2.01 3.99
N SER A 53 -3.00 -1.66 2.73
CA SER A 53 -4.36 -1.44 2.24
C SER A 53 -5.30 -2.62 2.49
N VAL A 54 -4.85 -3.85 2.18
CA VAL A 54 -5.65 -5.06 2.41
C VAL A 54 -5.89 -5.29 3.91
N SER A 55 -4.87 -5.09 4.75
CA SER A 55 -5.03 -5.21 6.20
C SER A 55 -6.00 -4.18 6.77
N VAL A 56 -5.99 -2.94 6.26
CA VAL A 56 -6.94 -1.89 6.67
C VAL A 56 -8.36 -2.28 6.26
N TYR A 57 -8.55 -2.81 5.05
CA TYR A 57 -9.86 -3.29 4.60
C TYR A 57 -10.43 -4.37 5.52
N HIS A 58 -9.64 -5.39 5.86
CA HIS A 58 -10.10 -6.44 6.77
C HIS A 58 -10.47 -5.91 8.14
N VAL A 59 -9.64 -5.05 8.73
CA VAL A 59 -9.94 -4.46 10.05
C VAL A 59 -11.19 -3.58 10.00
N MET A 60 -11.34 -2.75 8.97
CA MET A 60 -12.53 -1.93 8.79
C MET A 60 -13.78 -2.78 8.62
N ARG A 61 -13.72 -3.82 7.78
CA ARG A 61 -14.85 -4.72 7.53
C ARG A 61 -15.21 -5.59 8.73
N GLU A 62 -14.23 -6.08 9.48
CA GLU A 62 -14.47 -6.97 10.62
C GLU A 62 -15.00 -6.21 11.84
N LYS A 63 -14.46 -5.02 12.12
CA LYS A 63 -14.69 -4.33 13.41
C LYS A 63 -15.65 -3.15 13.34
N HIS A 64 -15.84 -2.58 12.14
CA HIS A 64 -16.50 -1.29 12.00
C HIS A 64 -17.66 -1.29 11.00
N PHE A 65 -17.86 -2.38 10.26
CA PHE A 65 -18.93 -2.47 9.27
C PHE A 65 -20.25 -2.88 9.93
N ASP A 66 -21.29 -2.08 9.72
CA ASP A 66 -22.68 -2.42 10.02
C ASP A 66 -23.47 -2.65 8.72
N PRO A 67 -23.90 -3.90 8.44
CA PRO A 67 -24.62 -4.23 7.20
C PRO A 67 -25.97 -3.51 7.06
N LYS A 68 -26.50 -2.88 8.12
CA LYS A 68 -27.76 -2.13 8.05
C LYS A 68 -27.59 -0.69 7.57
N THR A 69 -26.40 -0.12 7.73
CA THR A 69 -26.17 1.32 7.52
C THR A 69 -25.03 1.62 6.57
N ASP A 70 -24.06 0.71 6.46
CA ASP A 70 -22.86 0.90 5.65
C ASP A 70 -22.99 0.30 4.25
N SER A 71 -22.24 0.90 3.31
CA SER A 71 -22.10 0.41 1.94
C SER A 71 -20.80 -0.36 1.78
N GLU A 72 -20.90 -1.57 1.23
CA GLU A 72 -19.75 -2.42 0.94
C GLU A 72 -18.76 -1.76 0.00
N GLU A 73 -19.28 -1.09 -1.04
CA GLU A 73 -18.46 -0.37 -2.00
C GLU A 73 -17.74 0.81 -1.35
N SER A 74 -18.43 1.58 -0.49
CA SER A 74 -17.80 2.69 0.24
C SER A 74 -16.68 2.21 1.16
N PHE A 75 -16.87 1.12 1.89
CA PHE A 75 -15.83 0.54 2.73
C PHE A 75 -14.63 0.03 1.91
N ALA A 76 -14.89 -0.66 0.80
CA ALA A 76 -13.84 -1.12 -0.10
C ALA A 76 -13.03 0.03 -0.67
N ILE A 77 -13.69 1.09 -1.16
CA ILE A 77 -13.02 2.29 -1.69
C ILE A 77 -12.18 2.97 -0.62
N CYS A 78 -12.79 3.29 0.52
CA CYS A 78 -12.09 3.98 1.60
C CYS A 78 -10.88 3.19 2.06
N ALA A 79 -11.02 1.90 2.35
CA ALA A 79 -9.94 1.12 2.91
C ALA A 79 -8.83 0.78 1.91
N LEU A 80 -9.19 0.31 0.71
CA LEU A 80 -8.18 -0.10 -0.28
C LEU A 80 -7.42 1.11 -0.84
N LEU A 81 -8.10 2.23 -1.06
CA LEU A 81 -7.56 3.39 -1.78
C LEU A 81 -7.17 4.57 -0.88
N HIS A 82 -7.27 4.47 0.46
CA HIS A 82 -6.91 5.58 1.37
C HIS A 82 -5.51 6.15 1.12
N ASP A 83 -4.58 5.28 0.72
CA ASP A 83 -3.17 5.57 0.53
C ASP A 83 -2.77 5.60 -0.97
N ILE A 84 -3.73 5.73 -1.89
CA ILE A 84 -3.47 5.77 -3.34
C ILE A 84 -2.53 6.91 -3.74
N CYS A 85 -2.51 8.00 -2.97
CA CYS A 85 -1.60 9.12 -3.15
C CYS A 85 -0.11 8.74 -2.98
N LYS A 86 0.18 7.56 -2.41
CA LYS A 86 1.55 7.05 -2.26
C LYS A 86 2.04 6.27 -3.48
N ALA A 87 1.22 6.13 -4.52
CA ALA A 87 1.69 5.59 -5.79
C ALA A 87 2.81 6.48 -6.35
N GLN A 88 3.96 5.86 -6.65
CA GLN A 88 5.20 6.45 -7.14
C GLN A 88 5.86 7.46 -6.19
N PHE A 89 5.46 7.48 -4.91
CA PHE A 89 5.94 8.42 -3.90
C PHE A 89 7.29 8.02 -3.27
N TYR A 90 7.55 6.71 -3.18
CA TYR A 90 8.76 6.19 -2.53
C TYR A 90 9.84 5.80 -3.53
N LYS A 91 11.09 6.13 -3.22
CA LYS A 91 12.26 5.73 -4.02
C LYS A 91 13.24 4.93 -3.18
N LYS A 92 13.87 3.93 -3.80
CA LYS A 92 15.01 3.23 -3.20
C LYS A 92 16.25 4.11 -3.30
N SER A 93 16.91 4.32 -2.18
CA SER A 93 18.17 5.06 -2.07
C SER A 93 19.12 4.29 -1.13
N THR A 94 20.30 4.86 -0.88
CA THR A 94 21.28 4.31 0.06
C THR A 94 21.68 5.33 1.10
N ARG A 95 21.84 4.90 2.35
CA ARG A 95 22.41 5.72 3.42
C ARG A 95 23.67 5.10 3.98
N ASN A 96 24.59 5.93 4.44
CA ASN A 96 25.76 5.48 5.18
C ASN A 96 25.33 5.07 6.59
N TYR A 97 25.73 3.87 7.00
CA TYR A 97 25.49 3.31 8.32
C TYR A 97 26.83 2.89 8.90
N LYS A 98 27.16 3.37 10.11
CA LYS A 98 28.37 2.95 10.82
C LYS A 98 28.07 1.64 11.53
N ASN A 99 28.77 0.57 11.15
CA ASN A 99 28.64 -0.72 11.79
C ASN A 99 29.26 -0.66 13.19
N GLU A 100 28.44 -0.82 14.23
CA GLU A 100 28.90 -0.70 15.63
C GLU A 100 29.92 -1.78 16.02
N LYS A 101 29.91 -2.94 15.35
CA LYS A 101 30.82 -4.05 15.64
C LYS A 101 32.20 -3.88 15.00
N THR A 102 32.26 -3.30 13.81
CA THR A 102 33.50 -3.17 13.02
C THR A 102 34.04 -1.75 12.98
N GLY A 103 33.23 -0.75 13.31
CA GLY A 103 33.54 0.67 13.18
C GLY A 103 33.53 1.21 11.73
N VAL A 104 33.31 0.34 10.74
CA VAL A 104 33.36 0.65 9.31
C VAL A 104 32.04 1.25 8.82
N TRP A 105 32.11 2.20 7.91
CA TRP A 105 30.95 2.75 7.21
C TRP A 105 30.52 1.85 6.05
N GLU A 106 29.25 1.46 6.06
CA GLU A 106 28.63 0.62 5.02
C GLU A 106 27.45 1.36 4.39
N LYS A 107 27.24 1.18 3.08
CA LYS A 107 26.01 1.66 2.42
C LYS A 107 24.90 0.64 2.64
N ARG A 108 23.75 1.09 3.15
CA ARG A 108 22.55 0.26 3.29
C ARG A 108 21.38 0.81 2.48
N PRO A 109 20.56 -0.07 1.86
CA PRO A 109 19.35 0.36 1.17
C PRO A 109 18.38 0.99 2.16
N TYR A 110 17.69 2.04 1.70
CA TYR A 110 16.69 2.78 2.46
C TYR A 110 15.64 3.34 1.49
N TYR A 111 14.43 3.60 1.97
CA TYR A 111 13.39 4.26 1.18
C TYR A 111 13.36 5.75 1.47
N THR A 112 13.40 6.59 0.45
CA THR A 112 13.21 8.04 0.56
C THR A 112 11.90 8.45 -0.11
N ILE A 113 11.49 9.70 0.11
CA ILE A 113 10.36 10.33 -0.55
C ILE A 113 10.90 11.23 -1.66
N GLU A 114 10.24 11.23 -2.81
CA GLU A 114 10.47 12.18 -3.91
C GLU A 114 9.11 12.69 -4.39
N ASP A 115 8.66 13.78 -3.77
CA ASP A 115 7.41 14.49 -4.09
C ASP A 115 7.82 15.75 -4.87
N SER A 116 7.66 15.73 -6.19
CA SER A 116 8.17 16.75 -7.14
C SER A 116 7.05 17.25 -8.05
#